data_AF-A0A2S6AZS2-F1
#
_entry.id   AF-A0A2S6AZS2-F1
#
_cell.length_a   1.000
_cell.length_b   1.000
_cell.length_c   1.000
_cell.angle_alpha   90.00
_cell.angle_beta   90.00
_cell.angle_gamma   90.00
#
_symmetry.space_group_name_H-M   'P 1'
#
loop_
_entity.id
_entity.type
_entity.pdbx_description
1 polymer ?
#
loop_
_entity_poly.entity_id
_entity_poly.type
_entity_poly.pdbx_seq_one_letter_code
_entity_poly.pdbx_strand_id
1 'polypeptide(L)'
;KVEQTENDLDILDYAREKVTALNQHYTQGGNPRFFLLHRKRLYNAQEGRWMGWERKRGKLHELNLLLRGDKDTTYFPSNEEVPTDIKFV
;
A
#
# COMPACT_ATOMS: atom_id res chain seq x y z
N LYS A 1 -8.47 -9.79 -17.58
CA LYS A 1 -9.66 -10.26 -16.82
C LYS A 1 -9.23 -11.03 -15.56
N VAL A 2 -8.26 -10.52 -14.81
CA VAL A 2 -7.76 -11.17 -13.58
C VAL A 2 -7.46 -10.07 -12.56
N GLU A 3 -7.54 -10.41 -11.28
CA GLU A 3 -7.27 -9.48 -10.18
C GLU A 3 -5.83 -8.93 -10.26
N GLN A 4 -4.89 -9.82 -10.58
CA GLN A 4 -3.46 -9.59 -10.52
C GLN A 4 -2.76 -10.43 -11.60
N THR A 5 -1.67 -9.92 -12.16
CA THR A 5 -0.82 -10.62 -13.12
C THR A 5 0.60 -10.76 -12.57
N GLU A 6 1.43 -11.61 -13.17
CA GLU A 6 2.84 -11.75 -12.80
C GLU A 6 3.60 -10.43 -12.99
N ASN A 7 3.38 -9.72 -14.11
CA ASN A 7 3.98 -8.41 -14.33
C ASN A 7 3.56 -7.36 -13.28
N ASP A 8 2.37 -7.48 -12.68
CA ASP A 8 1.98 -6.61 -11.56
C ASP A 8 2.83 -6.88 -10.32
N LEU A 9 3.16 -8.15 -10.05
CA LEU A 9 4.03 -8.56 -8.96
C LEU A 9 5.47 -8.11 -9.20
N ASP A 10 5.98 -8.28 -10.42
CA ASP A 10 7.35 -7.87 -10.77
C ASP A 10 7.55 -6.36 -10.55
N ILE A 11 6.57 -5.56 -10.95
CA ILE A 11 6.60 -4.10 -10.73
C ILE A 11 6.48 -3.78 -9.23
N LEU A 12 5.64 -4.51 -8.50
CA LEU A 12 5.48 -4.31 -7.06
C LEU A 12 6.78 -4.62 -6.32
N ASP A 13 7.43 -5.74 -6.64
CA ASP A 13 8.68 -6.17 -6.02
C ASP A 13 9.84 -5.24 -6.40
N TYR A 14 9.91 -4.79 -7.65
CA TYR A 14 10.85 -3.73 -8.05
C TYR A 14 10.64 -2.45 -7.22
N ALA A 15 9.40 -2.00 -7.04
CA ALA A 15 9.10 -0.82 -6.23
C ALA A 15 9.48 -1.02 -4.76
N ARG A 16 9.25 -2.22 -4.20
CA ARG A 16 9.68 -2.60 -2.85
C ARG A 16 11.19 -2.45 -2.70
N GLU A 17 11.98 -3.02 -3.60
CA GLU A 17 13.44 -2.91 -3.58
C GLU A 17 13.91 -1.46 -3.59
N LYS A 18 13.30 -0.61 -4.44
CA LYS A 18 13.67 0.81 -4.51
C LYS A 18 13.33 1.58 -3.25
N VAL A 19 12.18 1.31 -2.63
CA VAL A 19 11.82 1.94 -1.35
C VAL A 19 12.77 1.52 -0.23
N THR A 20 13.15 0.24 -0.17
CA THR A 20 14.16 -0.25 0.78
C THR A 20 15.50 0.47 0.58
N ALA A 21 15.97 0.61 -0.66
CA ALA A 21 17.21 1.31 -0.97
C ALA A 21 17.15 2.81 -0.58
N LEU A 22 16.00 3.47 -0.77
CA LEU A 22 15.78 4.84 -0.33
C LEU A 22 15.86 4.96 1.20
N ASN A 23 15.20 4.07 1.94
CA ASN A 23 15.27 4.08 3.40
C ASN A 23 16.72 3.87 3.88
N GLN A 24 17.43 2.88 3.35
CA GLN A 24 18.84 2.65 3.68
C GLN A 24 19.70 3.90 3.45
N HIS A 25 19.49 4.60 2.34
CA HIS A 25 20.25 5.80 2.00
C HIS A 25 19.93 7.01 2.89
N TYR A 26 18.64 7.25 3.18
CA TYR A 26 18.18 8.48 3.82
C TYR A 26 17.92 8.38 5.33
N THR A 27 17.84 7.17 5.88
CA THR A 27 17.56 6.97 7.32
C THR A 27 18.73 6.40 8.08
N GLN A 28 19.74 5.85 7.39
CA GLN A 28 20.97 5.30 8.00
C GLN A 28 20.68 4.34 9.18
N GLY A 29 19.61 3.54 9.08
CA GLY A 29 19.19 2.61 10.14
C GLY A 29 18.27 3.20 11.21
N GLY A 30 17.92 4.49 11.09
CA GLY A 30 16.81 5.10 11.82
C GLY A 30 15.45 4.78 11.19
N ASN A 31 14.40 5.42 11.72
CA ASN A 31 13.02 5.17 11.30
C ASN A 31 12.84 5.36 9.78
N PRO A 32 12.12 4.43 9.11
CA PRO A 32 11.83 4.52 7.69
C PRO A 32 11.10 5.82 7.35
N ARG A 33 11.46 6.43 6.22
CA ARG A 33 10.86 7.68 5.72
C ARG A 33 9.94 7.43 4.53
N PHE A 34 10.25 6.42 3.74
CA PHE A 34 9.54 6.06 2.52
C PHE A 34 8.75 4.78 2.76
N PHE A 35 7.48 4.79 2.39
CA PHE A 35 6.56 3.67 2.55
C PHE A 35 5.87 3.37 1.22
N LEU A 36 5.80 2.09 0.86
CA LEU A 36 5.04 1.61 -0.29
C LEU A 36 3.72 1.01 0.18
N LEU A 37 2.62 1.73 -0.04
CA LEU A 37 1.27 1.28 0.29
C LEU A 37 0.49 0.99 -0.99
N HIS A 38 0.61 -0.25 -1.48
CA HIS A 38 -0.07 -0.72 -2.69
C HIS A 38 -1.33 -1.52 -2.35
N ARG A 39 -2.42 -1.34 -3.09
CA ARG A 39 -3.72 -1.97 -2.82
C ARG A 39 -4.05 -3.00 -3.88
N LYS A 40 -4.60 -4.16 -3.50
CA LYS A 40 -5.18 -5.13 -4.45
C LYS A 40 -6.40 -4.54 -5.15
N ARG A 41 -6.67 -5.03 -6.35
CA ARG A 41 -7.86 -4.64 -7.12
C ARG A 41 -9.05 -5.44 -6.58
N LEU A 42 -10.21 -4.82 -6.43
CA LEU A 42 -11.45 -5.53 -6.17
C LEU A 42 -12.29 -5.61 -7.45
N TYR A 43 -13.05 -6.69 -7.60
CA TYR A 43 -13.94 -6.82 -8.73
C TYR A 43 -15.17 -5.92 -8.54
N ASN A 44 -15.41 -5.01 -9.47
CA ASN A 44 -16.63 -4.23 -9.56
C ASN A 44 -17.60 -4.93 -10.50
N ALA A 45 -18.63 -5.56 -9.95
CA ALA A 45 -19.66 -6.27 -10.73
C ALA A 45 -20.50 -5.33 -11.61
N GLN A 46 -20.72 -4.08 -11.19
CA GLN A 46 -21.51 -3.10 -11.96
C GLN A 46 -20.78 -2.65 -13.24
N GLU A 47 -19.45 -2.54 -13.18
CA GLU A 47 -18.63 -2.15 -14.32
C GLU A 47 -17.92 -3.34 -15.00
N GLY A 48 -18.10 -4.55 -14.47
CA GLY A 48 -17.51 -5.78 -15.00
C GLY A 48 -15.97 -5.82 -14.99
N ARG A 49 -15.30 -5.06 -14.11
CA ARG A 49 -13.84 -4.87 -14.13
C ARG A 49 -13.18 -4.87 -12.75
N TRP A 50 -11.91 -5.24 -12.72
CA TRP A 50 -11.05 -5.14 -11.54
C TRP A 50 -10.53 -3.72 -11.38
N MET A 51 -10.71 -3.12 -10.20
CA MET A 51 -10.27 -1.76 -9.90
C MET A 51 -10.06 -1.56 -8.39
N GLY A 52 -9.30 -0.54 -8.00
CA GLY A 52 -9.21 -0.16 -6.59
C GLY A 52 -10.56 0.30 -6.04
N TRP A 53 -10.92 -0.18 -4.84
CA TRP A 53 -12.15 0.23 -4.15
C TRP A 53 -12.16 1.74 -3.90
N GLU A 54 -13.25 2.39 -4.33
CA GLU A 54 -13.47 3.84 -4.31
C GLU A 54 -12.20 4.68 -4.51
N ARG A 55 -11.82 4.91 -5.77
CA ARG A 55 -10.54 5.51 -6.20
C ARG A 55 -10.05 6.72 -5.36
N LYS A 56 -10.96 7.59 -4.89
CA LYS A 56 -10.65 8.74 -4.01
C LYS A 56 -10.91 8.44 -2.52
N ARG A 57 -12.17 8.26 -2.14
CA ARG A 57 -12.60 8.13 -0.72
C ARG A 57 -12.09 6.84 -0.08
N GLY A 58 -12.19 5.72 -0.79
CA GLY A 58 -11.70 4.43 -0.30
C GLY A 58 -10.20 4.43 -0.02
N LYS A 59 -9.39 5.12 -0.84
CA LYS A 59 -7.95 5.25 -0.59
C LYS A 59 -7.65 5.98 0.72
N LEU A 60 -8.35 7.07 1.01
CA LEU A 60 -8.15 7.82 2.26
C LEU A 60 -8.72 7.06 3.47
N HIS A 61 -9.89 6.44 3.31
CA HIS A 61 -10.55 5.70 4.38
C HIS A 61 -9.70 4.50 4.81
N GLU A 62 -9.24 3.72 3.85
CA GLU A 62 -8.43 2.54 4.12
C GLU A 62 -7.04 2.89 4.65
N LEU A 63 -6.45 4.00 4.19
CA LEU A 63 -5.23 4.54 4.81
C LEU A 63 -5.48 4.87 6.28
N ASN A 64 -6.59 5.54 6.62
CA ASN A 64 -6.93 5.84 8.00
C ASN A 64 -7.12 4.58 8.85
N LEU A 65 -7.74 3.53 8.31
CA LEU A 65 -7.87 2.24 8.99
C LEU A 65 -6.49 1.65 9.29
N LEU A 66 -5.61 1.60 8.27
CA LEU A 66 -4.24 1.11 8.40
C LEU A 66 -3.46 1.88 9.48
N LEU A 67 -3.50 3.22 9.45
CA LEU A 67 -2.79 4.07 10.41
C LEU A 67 -3.37 3.99 11.83
N ARG A 68 -4.60 3.49 12.00
CA ARG A 68 -5.22 3.20 13.29
C ARG A 68 -4.93 1.78 13.79
N GLY A 69 -4.14 1.00 13.05
CA GLY A 69 -3.76 -0.36 13.41
C GLY A 69 -4.71 -1.44 12.89
N ASP A 70 -5.67 -1.09 12.03
CA ASP A 70 -6.50 -2.09 11.37
C ASP A 70 -5.65 -2.90 10.37
N LYS A 71 -5.85 -4.21 10.37
CA LYS A 71 -5.15 -5.16 9.49
C LYS A 71 -6.05 -5.65 8.36
N ASP A 72 -7.36 -5.44 8.44
CA ASP A 72 -8.31 -5.82 7.40
C ASP A 72 -8.40 -4.74 6.32
N THR A 73 -7.31 -4.62 5.56
CA THR A 73 -7.22 -3.68 4.45
C THR A 73 -6.88 -4.40 3.16
N THR A 74 -7.14 -3.76 2.03
CA THR A 74 -6.74 -4.22 0.70
C THR A 74 -5.27 -3.93 0.40
N TYR A 75 -4.50 -3.37 1.34
CA TYR A 75 -3.07 -3.17 1.14
C TYR A 75 -2.33 -4.51 1.08
N PHE A 76 -1.39 -4.64 0.15
CA PHE A 76 -0.37 -5.67 0.24
C PHE A 76 0.53 -5.41 1.44
N PRO A 77 1.16 -6.46 2.01
CA PRO A 77 2.19 -6.28 3.03
C PRO A 77 3.25 -5.29 2.55
N SER A 78 3.47 -4.24 3.35
CA SER A 78 4.53 -3.26 3.15
C SER A 78 5.87 -3.82 3.65
N ASN A 79 6.97 -3.25 3.16
CA ASN A 79 8.31 -3.61 3.62
C ASN A 79 8.61 -3.12 5.05
N GLU A 80 7.97 -2.03 5.43
CA GLU A 80 8.17 -1.34 6.70
C GLU A 80 6.84 -1.31 7.45
N GLU A 81 6.89 -1.43 8.77
CA GLU A 81 5.70 -1.20 9.59
C GLU A 81 5.31 0.28 9.52
N VAL A 82 4.03 0.55 9.28
CA VAL A 82 3.53 1.91 9.29
C VAL A 82 3.66 2.50 10.71
N PRO A 83 3.94 3.81 10.84
CA PRO A 83 4.07 4.45 12.14
C PRO A 83 2.79 4.29 12.97
N THR A 84 2.95 3.98 14.25
CA THR A 84 1.87 4.01 15.25
C THR A 84 1.73 5.40 15.86
N ASP A 85 0.66 5.62 16.63
CA ASP A 85 0.43 6.84 17.42
C ASP A 85 0.34 8.15 16.61
N ILE A 86 -0.14 8.05 15.38
CA ILE A 86 -0.34 9.20 14.49
C ILE A 86 -1.44 10.11 15.03
N LYS A 87 -1.09 11.38 15.25
CA LYS A 87 -2.04 12.43 15.63
C LYS A 87 -2.60 13.08 14.37
N PHE A 88 -3.92 13.01 14.19
CA PHE A 88 -4.64 13.78 13.17
C PHE A 88 -4.81 15.21 13.69
N VAL A 89 -4.32 16.21 12.95
CA VAL A 89 -4.54 17.64 13.23
C VAL A 89 -5.69 18.15 12.37
#